data_AF-A0A1H5VLX9-F1
#
_entry.id   AF-A0A1H5VLX9-F1
#
_cell.length_a   1.000
_cell.length_b   1.000
_cell.length_c   1.000
_cell.angle_alpha   90.00
_cell.angle_beta   90.00
_cell.angle_gamma   90.00
#
_symmetry.space_group_name_H-M   'P 1'
#
loop_
_entity.id
_entity.type
_entity.pdbx_description
1 polymer ?
#
loop_
_entity_poly.entity_id
_entity_poly.type
_entity_poly.pdbx_seq_one_letter_code
_entity_poly.pdbx_strand_id
1 'polypeptide(L)'
;MFYTEIQRNTYPRYLYYCALTIPFGFYSTSTALPSMTQEDLGSNVFPFPSFSEQETIAKFLDHETTKIDTLIEKQQQLIKLLKEKRQAVISHAVTKGLNPDAPMKDSGVEWLGEVPEHWDVGCIKQFAKIESGHTPDKKIEEYWIDCDIPWVSLNDSKTLKVVDYIEDTKYKVNLLGIQNSSARLLP
;
A
#
# COMPACT_ATOMS: atom_id res chain seq x y z
N MET A 1 -39.07 -4.93 5.66
CA MET A 1 -37.83 -5.53 6.17
C MET A 1 -37.73 -6.90 5.55
N PHE A 2 -36.76 -7.13 4.66
CA PHE A 2 -36.56 -8.46 4.09
C PHE A 2 -35.78 -9.30 5.10
N TYR A 3 -36.27 -10.49 5.40
CA TYR A 3 -35.60 -11.44 6.28
C TYR A 3 -35.61 -12.81 5.61
N THR A 4 -34.57 -13.60 5.86
CA THR A 4 -34.43 -14.94 5.27
C THR A 4 -34.97 -15.95 6.26
N GLU A 5 -36.03 -16.67 5.89
CA GLU A 5 -36.48 -17.85 6.62
C GLU A 5 -35.71 -19.07 6.16
N ILE A 6 -34.89 -19.62 7.05
CA ILE A 6 -34.09 -20.80 6.76
C ILE A 6 -34.96 -22.04 6.98
N GLN A 7 -34.98 -22.93 5.99
CA GLN A 7 -35.73 -24.18 6.10
C GLN A 7 -35.19 -25.05 7.24
N ARG A 8 -36.07 -25.83 7.88
CA ARG A 8 -35.75 -26.63 9.08
C ARG A 8 -34.60 -27.63 8.88
N ASN A 9 -34.33 -28.06 7.64
CA ASN A 9 -33.27 -29.03 7.33
C ASN A 9 -31.99 -28.37 6.79
N THR A 10 -31.83 -27.06 6.99
CA THR A 10 -30.68 -26.31 6.50
C THR A 10 -29.89 -25.75 7.67
N TYR A 11 -28.60 -26.07 7.74
CA TYR A 11 -27.70 -25.45 8.70
C TYR A 11 -27.33 -24.03 8.22
N PRO A 12 -27.62 -22.95 8.98
CA PRO A 12 -27.46 -21.58 8.49
C PRO A 12 -26.06 -21.24 8.00
N ARG A 13 -25.03 -21.74 8.69
CA ARG A 13 -23.64 -21.46 8.29
C ARG A 13 -23.23 -22.19 7.02
N TYR A 14 -23.79 -23.37 6.77
CA TYR A 14 -23.58 -24.07 5.51
C TYR A 14 -24.16 -23.25 4.35
N LEU A 15 -25.38 -22.73 4.49
CA LEU A 15 -25.99 -21.85 3.50
C LEU A 15 -25.16 -20.58 3.25
N TYR A 16 -24.58 -19.99 4.29
CA TYR A 16 -23.64 -18.88 4.15
C TYR A 16 -22.45 -19.25 3.25
N TYR A 17 -21.81 -20.39 3.50
CA TYR A 17 -20.67 -20.84 2.68
C TYR A 17 -21.08 -21.16 1.23
N CYS A 18 -22.25 -21.74 0.99
CA CYS A 18 -22.79 -21.91 -0.36
C CYS A 18 -23.07 -20.57 -1.06
N ALA A 19 -23.59 -19.58 -0.33
CA ALA A 19 -23.85 -18.26 -0.91
C ALA A 19 -22.55 -17.56 -1.36
N LEU A 20 -21.43 -17.80 -0.67
CA LEU A 20 -20.12 -17.28 -1.07
C LEU A 20 -19.60 -17.87 -2.39
N THR A 21 -20.14 -19.01 -2.84
CA THR A 21 -19.75 -19.62 -4.12
C THR A 21 -20.60 -19.13 -5.30
N ILE A 22 -21.63 -18.30 -5.06
CA ILE A 22 -22.46 -17.75 -6.13
C ILE A 22 -21.61 -16.79 -6.96
N PRO A 23 -21.46 -17.02 -8.28
CA PRO A 23 -20.64 -16.18 -9.11
C PRO A 23 -21.42 -14.93 -9.54
N PHE A 24 -21.58 -13.98 -8.62
CA PHE A 24 -22.35 -12.75 -8.83
C PHE A 24 -21.99 -12.01 -10.13
N GLY A 25 -20.70 -12.02 -10.51
CA GLY A 25 -20.22 -11.37 -11.73
C GLY A 25 -20.81 -11.92 -13.04
N PHE A 26 -21.26 -13.18 -13.09
CA PHE A 26 -21.93 -13.71 -14.29
C PHE A 26 -23.38 -13.24 -14.42
N TYR A 27 -24.01 -12.93 -13.29
CA TYR A 27 -25.42 -12.53 -13.22
C TYR A 27 -25.60 -11.01 -13.08
N SER A 28 -24.51 -10.27 -12.89
CA SER A 28 -24.57 -8.83 -12.63
C SER A 28 -24.92 -8.07 -13.90
N THR A 29 -25.94 -7.21 -13.83
CA THR A 29 -26.31 -6.32 -14.93
C THR A 29 -25.23 -5.25 -15.18
N SER A 30 -24.95 -4.93 -16.46
CA SER A 30 -24.03 -3.86 -16.87
C SER A 30 -24.65 -2.47 -16.70
N THR A 31 -25.10 -2.16 -15.48
CA THR A 31 -25.67 -0.86 -15.11
C THR A 31 -24.81 -0.16 -14.06
N ALA A 32 -25.11 1.10 -13.75
CA ALA A 32 -24.38 1.86 -12.72
C ALA A 32 -24.50 1.25 -11.31
N LEU A 33 -25.52 0.42 -11.07
CA LEU A 33 -25.69 -0.37 -9.84
C LEU A 33 -25.89 -1.83 -10.24
N PRO A 34 -24.79 -2.61 -10.37
CA PRO A 34 -24.87 -4.01 -10.74
C PRO A 34 -25.77 -4.78 -9.77
N SER A 35 -26.71 -5.53 -10.31
CA SER A 35 -27.69 -6.31 -9.56
C SER A 35 -27.93 -7.66 -10.21
N MET A 36 -28.49 -8.58 -9.44
CA MET A 36 -28.89 -9.93 -9.87
C MET A 36 -30.39 -10.10 -9.59
N THR A 37 -31.11 -10.78 -10.48
CA THR A 37 -32.56 -11.01 -10.29
C THR A 37 -32.81 -12.11 -9.27
N GLN A 38 -34.03 -12.17 -8.72
CA GLN A 38 -34.42 -13.28 -7.83
C GLN A 38 -34.47 -14.63 -8.56
N GLU A 39 -34.77 -14.61 -9.86
CA GLU A 39 -34.79 -15.80 -10.71
C GLU A 39 -33.38 -16.36 -10.89
N ASP A 40 -32.42 -15.49 -11.22
CA ASP A 40 -31.00 -15.87 -11.32
C ASP A 40 -30.51 -16.48 -9.99
N LEU A 41 -30.80 -15.81 -8.86
CA LEU A 41 -30.44 -16.31 -7.54
C LEU A 41 -31.07 -17.68 -7.25
N GLY A 42 -32.37 -17.84 -7.51
CA GLY A 42 -33.11 -19.09 -7.28
C GLY A 42 -32.70 -20.23 -8.20
N SER A 43 -32.08 -19.93 -9.35
CA SER A 43 -31.59 -20.93 -10.31
C SER A 43 -30.25 -21.57 -9.90
N ASN A 44 -29.56 -21.02 -8.89
CA ASN A 44 -28.30 -21.56 -8.41
C ASN A 44 -28.51 -22.91 -7.70
N VAL A 45 -27.81 -23.94 -8.17
CA VAL A 45 -27.89 -25.29 -7.60
C VAL A 45 -26.72 -25.50 -6.64
N PHE A 46 -27.03 -26.00 -5.44
CA PHE A 46 -26.03 -26.34 -4.43
C PHE A 46 -26.13 -27.81 -4.01
N PRO A 47 -25.02 -28.41 -3.54
CA PRO A 47 -25.10 -29.68 -2.84
C PRO A 47 -25.96 -29.50 -1.58
N PHE A 48 -26.86 -30.43 -1.31
CA PHE A 48 -27.72 -30.38 -0.14
C PHE A 48 -27.62 -31.70 0.66
N PRO A 49 -26.51 -31.91 1.38
CA PRO A 49 -26.28 -33.12 2.14
C PRO A 49 -27.14 -33.17 3.41
N SER A 50 -27.02 -34.24 4.19
CA SER A 50 -27.74 -34.36 5.46
C SER A 50 -27.40 -33.22 6.42
N PHE A 51 -28.32 -32.86 7.34
CA PHE A 51 -28.09 -31.78 8.30
C PHE A 51 -26.78 -31.94 9.10
N SER A 52 -26.48 -33.18 9.52
CA SER A 52 -25.24 -33.50 10.25
C SER A 52 -23.98 -33.27 9.41
N GLU A 53 -24.05 -33.55 8.12
CA GLU A 53 -22.93 -33.33 7.20
C GLU A 53 -22.76 -31.84 6.88
N GLN A 54 -23.86 -31.09 6.69
CA GLN A 54 -23.84 -29.63 6.57
C GLN A 54 -23.17 -28.97 7.77
N GLU A 55 -23.53 -29.40 8.99
CA GLU A 55 -22.92 -28.92 10.23
C GLU A 55 -21.42 -29.23 10.29
N THR A 56 -21.02 -30.44 9.89
CA THR A 56 -19.62 -30.86 9.88
C THR A 56 -18.78 -30.03 8.91
N ILE A 57 -19.29 -29.82 7.68
CA ILE A 57 -18.65 -28.98 6.66
C ILE A 57 -18.50 -27.56 7.18
N ALA A 58 -19.57 -26.98 7.72
CA ALA A 58 -19.55 -25.60 8.19
C ALA A 58 -18.58 -25.41 9.36
N LYS A 59 -18.54 -26.33 10.33
CA LYS A 59 -17.59 -26.28 11.45
C LYS A 59 -16.14 -26.38 10.98
N PHE A 60 -15.87 -27.23 10.00
CA PHE A 60 -14.55 -27.33 9.41
C PHE A 60 -14.13 -26.02 8.74
N LEU A 61 -15.01 -25.43 7.91
CA LEU A 61 -14.75 -24.16 7.23
C LEU A 61 -14.58 -22.99 8.22
N ASP A 62 -15.41 -22.91 9.27
CA ASP A 62 -15.27 -21.90 10.32
C ASP A 62 -13.91 -22.03 11.02
N HIS A 63 -13.45 -23.24 11.32
CA HIS A 63 -12.15 -23.48 11.95
C HIS A 63 -10.98 -23.06 11.05
N GLU A 64 -10.99 -23.48 9.78
CA GLU A 64 -9.91 -23.13 8.85
C GLU A 64 -9.88 -21.64 8.51
N THR A 65 -11.05 -21.00 8.33
CA THR A 65 -11.12 -19.55 8.09
C THR A 65 -10.71 -18.74 9.32
N THR A 66 -11.10 -19.15 10.53
CA THR A 66 -10.66 -18.50 11.78
C THR A 66 -9.14 -18.53 11.94
N LYS A 67 -8.47 -19.63 11.55
CA LYS A 67 -7.00 -19.69 11.56
C LYS A 67 -6.39 -18.68 10.60
N ILE A 68 -6.94 -18.56 9.39
CA ILE A 68 -6.47 -17.60 8.38
C ILE A 68 -6.64 -16.17 8.90
N ASP A 69 -7.81 -15.84 9.45
CA ASP A 69 -8.09 -14.51 10.00
C ASP A 69 -7.13 -14.17 11.16
N THR A 70 -6.88 -15.13 12.05
CA THR A 70 -5.91 -14.97 13.16
C THR A 70 -4.49 -14.69 12.63
N LEU A 71 -4.08 -15.36 11.54
CA LEU A 71 -2.77 -15.14 10.94
C LEU A 71 -2.68 -13.77 10.28
N ILE A 72 -3.74 -13.34 9.58
CA ILE A 72 -3.83 -12.00 8.97
C ILE A 72 -3.70 -10.93 10.05
N GLU A 73 -4.43 -11.06 11.16
CA GLU A 73 -4.37 -10.12 12.28
C GLU A 73 -2.95 -10.01 12.85
N LYS A 74 -2.30 -11.15 13.13
CA LYS A 74 -0.91 -11.19 13.63
C LYS A 74 0.06 -10.55 12.64
N GLN A 75 -0.12 -10.78 11.35
CA GLN A 75 0.75 -10.20 10.32
C GLN A 75 0.56 -8.68 10.24
N GLN A 76 -0.69 -8.18 10.30
CA GLN A 76 -0.97 -6.74 10.35
C GLN A 76 -0.38 -6.08 11.59
N GLN A 77 -0.48 -6.73 12.77
CA GLN A 77 0.15 -6.27 14.00
C GLN A 77 1.67 -6.23 13.88
N LEU A 78 2.29 -7.26 13.31
CA LEU A 78 3.73 -7.30 13.08
C LEU A 78 4.19 -6.16 12.16
N ILE A 79 3.48 -5.91 11.04
CA ILE A 79 3.78 -4.80 10.14
C ILE A 79 3.72 -3.46 10.89
N LYS A 80 2.70 -3.26 11.73
CA LYS A 80 2.57 -2.05 12.55
C LYS A 80 3.78 -1.89 13.49
N LEU A 81 4.13 -2.92 14.25
CA LEU A 81 5.26 -2.91 15.17
C LEU A 81 6.60 -2.67 14.46
N LEU A 82 6.79 -3.24 13.28
CA LEU A 82 7.99 -3.02 12.46
C LEU A 82 8.10 -1.57 12.00
N LYS A 83 6.98 -0.94 11.61
CA LYS A 83 6.95 0.49 11.25
C LYS A 83 7.29 1.38 12.44
N GLU A 84 6.69 1.11 13.60
CA GLU A 84 6.98 1.85 14.84
C GLU A 84 8.45 1.70 15.25
N LYS A 85 8.99 0.46 15.22
CA LYS A 85 10.41 0.20 15.50
C LYS A 85 11.33 0.92 14.51
N ARG A 86 11.04 0.88 13.21
CA ARG A 86 11.82 1.59 12.18
C ARG A 86 11.88 3.09 12.49
N GLN A 87 10.72 3.70 12.76
CA GLN A 87 10.65 5.14 13.08
C GLN A 87 11.44 5.48 14.36
N ALA A 88 11.30 4.67 15.40
CA ALA A 88 12.04 4.85 16.66
C ALA A 88 13.55 4.71 16.47
N VAL A 89 14.01 3.71 15.71
CA VAL A 89 15.43 3.49 15.41
C VAL A 89 16.01 4.63 14.59
N ILE A 90 15.31 5.10 13.55
CA ILE A 90 15.76 6.26 12.75
C ILE A 90 15.84 7.48 13.66
N SER A 91 14.77 7.78 14.40
CA SER A 91 14.73 8.93 15.31
C SER A 91 15.89 8.87 16.31
N HIS A 92 16.11 7.74 16.97
CA HIS A 92 17.24 7.57 17.88
C HIS A 92 18.59 7.78 17.17
N ALA A 93 18.82 7.13 16.03
CA ALA A 93 20.08 7.23 15.30
C ALA A 93 20.38 8.66 14.82
N VAL A 94 19.38 9.40 14.33
CA VAL A 94 19.55 10.77 13.79
C VAL A 94 19.56 11.85 14.86
N THR A 95 19.17 11.55 16.11
CA THR A 95 19.16 12.52 17.22
C THR A 95 20.22 12.23 18.27
N LYS A 96 20.50 10.95 18.55
CA LYS A 96 21.43 10.48 19.59
C LYS A 96 22.63 9.71 19.05
N GLY A 97 22.70 9.49 17.75
CA GLY A 97 23.79 8.73 17.11
C GLY A 97 23.66 7.22 17.31
N LEU A 98 24.69 6.50 16.88
CA LEU A 98 24.75 5.03 16.95
C LEU A 98 25.46 4.51 18.21
N ASN A 99 26.25 5.36 18.88
CA ASN A 99 26.95 5.02 20.10
C ASN A 99 26.15 5.50 21.32
N PRO A 100 25.55 4.61 22.13
CA PRO A 100 24.75 4.99 23.29
C PRO A 100 25.58 5.63 24.41
N ASP A 101 26.89 5.42 24.43
CA ASP A 101 27.81 5.92 25.45
C ASP A 101 28.49 7.24 25.04
N ALA A 102 28.09 7.83 23.91
CA ALA A 102 28.62 9.12 23.48
C ALA A 102 28.21 10.22 24.48
N PRO A 103 29.15 11.10 24.90
CA PRO A 103 28.79 12.30 25.66
C PRO A 103 27.76 13.13 24.89
N MET A 104 26.82 13.75 25.62
CA MET A 104 25.70 14.49 25.07
C MET A 104 25.81 15.98 25.42
N LYS A 105 25.32 16.85 24.53
CA LYS A 105 25.18 18.30 24.74
C LYS A 105 23.78 18.77 24.36
N ASP A 106 23.33 19.87 24.96
CA ASP A 106 22.10 20.53 24.53
C ASP A 106 22.23 21.01 23.07
N SER A 107 21.27 20.66 22.23
CA SER A 107 21.24 21.10 20.83
C SER A 107 20.85 22.57 20.67
N GLY A 108 20.23 23.18 21.69
CA GLY A 108 19.65 24.52 21.61
C GLY A 108 18.34 24.57 20.81
N VAL A 109 17.76 23.41 20.46
CA VAL A 109 16.49 23.29 19.75
C VAL A 109 15.48 22.58 20.64
N GLU A 110 14.42 23.30 21.05
CA GLU A 110 13.45 22.87 22.08
C GLU A 110 12.87 21.47 21.83
N TRP A 111 12.50 21.17 20.58
CA TRP A 111 11.88 19.89 20.23
C TRP A 111 12.88 18.73 20.06
N LEU A 112 14.18 19.02 19.93
CA LEU A 112 15.22 18.03 19.63
C LEU A 112 15.92 17.52 20.92
N GLY A 113 16.09 18.40 21.91
CA GLY A 113 16.75 18.06 23.17
C GLY A 113 18.26 17.91 23.03
N GLU A 114 18.83 16.83 23.56
CA GLU A 114 20.27 16.58 23.56
C GLU A 114 20.75 15.82 22.31
N VAL A 115 21.95 16.16 21.84
CA VAL A 115 22.65 15.52 20.71
C VAL A 115 24.08 15.14 21.12
N PRO A 116 24.78 14.24 20.40
CA PRO A 116 26.17 13.89 20.70
C PRO A 116 27.09 15.12 20.72
N GLU A 117 27.97 15.19 21.71
CA GLU A 117 28.83 16.36 21.96
C GLU A 117 29.75 16.67 20.77
N HIS A 118 30.21 15.62 20.09
CA HIS A 118 31.08 15.70 18.92
C HIS A 118 30.36 16.09 17.62
N TRP A 119 29.04 16.29 17.61
CA TRP A 119 28.31 16.72 16.41
C TRP A 119 28.39 18.23 16.20
N ASP A 120 28.74 18.64 14.98
CA ASP A 120 28.76 20.05 14.58
C ASP A 120 27.46 20.47 13.89
N VAL A 121 27.10 21.74 14.05
CA VAL A 121 25.94 22.34 13.36
C VAL A 121 26.43 22.98 12.07
N GLY A 122 25.93 22.51 10.92
CA GLY A 122 26.23 23.07 9.61
C GLY A 122 24.98 23.38 8.81
N CYS A 123 25.05 24.39 7.93
CA CYS A 123 23.96 24.67 7.01
C CYS A 123 23.99 23.70 5.83
N ILE A 124 22.82 23.24 5.36
CA ILE A 124 22.72 22.26 4.25
C ILE A 124 23.54 22.63 3.00
N LYS A 125 23.67 23.92 2.69
CA LYS A 125 24.48 24.44 1.57
C LYS A 125 25.98 24.10 1.66
N GLN A 126 26.48 23.71 2.84
CA GLN A 126 27.85 23.26 3.05
C GLN A 126 28.05 21.81 2.61
N PHE A 127 26.98 21.01 2.60
CA PHE A 127 27.02 19.56 2.35
C PHE A 127 26.34 19.16 1.04
N ALA A 128 25.42 19.99 0.55
CA ALA A 128 24.64 19.71 -0.66
C ALA A 128 24.49 20.95 -1.53
N LYS A 129 24.49 20.72 -2.85
CA LYS A 129 24.12 21.72 -3.83
C LYS A 129 22.61 21.66 -4.06
N ILE A 130 21.93 22.78 -3.85
CA ILE A 130 20.49 22.90 -4.12
C ILE A 130 20.35 23.35 -5.58
N GLU A 131 19.60 22.59 -6.37
CA GLU A 131 19.34 22.85 -7.79
C GLU A 131 17.83 22.95 -8.02
N SER A 132 17.41 23.77 -8.97
CA SER A 132 16.01 23.84 -9.40
C SER A 132 15.74 22.86 -10.54
N GLY A 133 14.58 22.22 -10.50
CA GLY A 133 14.10 21.41 -11.62
C GLY A 133 13.77 22.27 -12.84
N HIS A 134 13.97 21.72 -14.03
CA HIS A 134 13.58 22.33 -15.30
C HIS A 134 12.82 21.31 -16.13
N THR A 135 11.90 21.81 -16.96
CA THR A 135 11.06 20.98 -17.82
C THR A 135 11.47 21.21 -19.27
N PRO A 136 11.92 20.17 -20.00
CA PRO A 136 12.06 20.24 -21.46
C PRO A 136 10.74 20.68 -22.11
N ASP A 137 10.80 21.41 -23.23
CA ASP A 137 9.58 21.90 -23.87
C ASP A 137 8.69 20.73 -24.30
N LYS A 138 7.45 20.74 -23.82
CA LYS A 138 6.46 19.69 -24.12
C LYS A 138 5.89 19.79 -25.53
N LYS A 139 6.07 20.93 -26.20
CA LYS A 139 5.61 21.14 -27.59
C LYS A 139 6.52 20.50 -28.61
N ILE A 140 7.76 20.17 -28.25
CA ILE A 140 8.72 19.53 -29.14
C ILE A 140 8.61 18.02 -28.94
N GLU A 141 7.80 17.37 -29.78
CA GLU A 141 7.51 15.94 -29.67
C GLU A 141 8.76 15.07 -29.73
N GLU A 142 9.77 15.49 -30.50
CA GLU A 142 11.06 14.80 -30.63
C GLU A 142 11.77 14.56 -29.30
N TYR A 143 11.51 15.35 -28.25
CA TYR A 143 12.11 15.17 -26.93
C TYR A 143 11.51 13.99 -26.14
N TRP A 144 10.35 13.51 -26.58
CA TRP A 144 9.49 12.56 -25.88
C TRP A 144 9.28 11.26 -26.66
N ILE A 145 10.03 11.05 -27.74
CA ILE A 145 10.07 9.83 -28.55
C ILE A 145 11.32 9.02 -28.15
N ASP A 146 11.19 7.68 -28.09
CA ASP A 146 12.26 6.74 -27.77
C ASP A 146 13.07 7.15 -26.52
N CYS A 147 12.36 7.32 -25.40
CA CYS A 147 12.90 7.91 -24.18
C CYS A 147 13.29 6.87 -23.13
N ASP A 148 14.55 6.92 -22.70
CA ASP A 148 15.10 6.02 -21.68
C ASP A 148 15.55 6.72 -20.39
N ILE A 149 15.59 8.06 -20.36
CA ILE A 149 16.06 8.81 -19.18
C ILE A 149 14.87 9.09 -18.25
N PRO A 150 14.88 8.62 -16.99
CA PRO A 150 13.82 8.92 -16.04
C PRO A 150 13.71 10.42 -15.78
N TRP A 151 12.51 10.98 -15.91
CA TRP A 151 12.23 12.39 -15.63
C TRP A 151 11.32 12.52 -14.41
N VAL A 152 11.96 12.70 -13.24
CA VAL A 152 11.26 12.82 -11.95
C VAL A 152 10.46 14.13 -11.91
N SER A 153 9.17 14.01 -11.66
CA SER A 153 8.22 15.11 -11.63
C SER A 153 7.29 15.04 -10.40
N LEU A 154 6.43 16.05 -10.24
CA LEU A 154 5.40 16.02 -9.19
C LEU A 154 4.42 14.85 -9.33
N ASN A 155 4.30 14.24 -10.53
CA ASN A 155 3.46 13.05 -10.68
C ASN A 155 4.00 11.85 -9.90
N ASP A 156 5.32 11.78 -9.72
CA ASP A 156 6.02 10.67 -9.09
C ASP A 156 6.04 10.82 -7.56
N SER A 157 5.82 12.04 -7.05
CA SER A 157 5.78 12.33 -5.61
C SER A 157 4.70 11.55 -4.85
N LYS A 158 3.60 11.17 -5.52
CA LYS A 158 2.54 10.36 -4.88
C LYS A 158 3.01 8.95 -4.57
N THR A 159 3.94 8.41 -5.37
CA THR A 159 4.51 7.08 -5.18
C THR A 159 5.31 7.01 -3.88
N LEU A 160 5.95 8.12 -3.49
CA LEU A 160 6.70 8.24 -2.23
C LEU A 160 5.84 8.14 -0.95
N LYS A 161 4.50 8.13 -1.08
CA LYS A 161 3.60 7.81 0.05
C LYS A 161 3.59 6.32 0.38
N VAL A 162 4.02 5.48 -0.56
CA VAL A 162 3.93 4.02 -0.49
C VAL A 162 5.34 3.41 -0.46
N VAL A 163 6.27 3.93 -1.26
CA VAL A 163 7.65 3.46 -1.36
C VAL A 163 8.64 4.52 -0.91
N ASP A 164 9.82 4.11 -0.44
CA ASP A 164 10.84 5.04 0.08
C ASP A 164 11.68 5.71 -1.05
N TYR A 165 11.66 5.19 -2.27
CA TYR A 165 12.46 5.67 -3.40
C TYR A 165 11.73 5.51 -4.74
N ILE A 166 12.14 6.29 -5.75
CA ILE A 166 11.58 6.26 -7.10
C ILE A 166 12.46 5.36 -7.97
N GLU A 167 11.94 4.20 -8.38
CA GLU A 167 12.62 3.28 -9.31
C GLU A 167 12.37 3.64 -10.77
N ASP A 168 11.16 4.10 -11.09
CA ASP A 168 10.77 4.52 -12.44
C ASP A 168 9.87 5.75 -12.38
N THR A 169 9.80 6.48 -13.49
CA THR A 169 9.09 7.75 -13.59
C THR A 169 7.96 7.66 -14.59
N LYS A 170 6.86 8.37 -14.30
CA LYS A 170 5.69 8.46 -15.18
C LYS A 170 6.05 8.92 -16.59
N TYR A 171 7.05 9.78 -16.69
CA TYR A 171 7.55 10.29 -17.94
C TYR A 171 9.04 10.03 -18.04
N LYS A 172 9.49 9.75 -19.27
CA LYS A 172 10.90 9.69 -19.62
C LYS A 172 11.18 10.76 -20.66
N VAL A 173 12.42 11.17 -20.75
CA VAL A 173 12.91 12.11 -21.76
C VAL A 173 14.09 11.46 -22.47
N ASN A 174 14.36 11.84 -23.71
CA ASN A 174 15.56 11.40 -24.39
C ASN A 174 16.71 12.42 -24.21
N LEU A 175 17.88 12.07 -24.76
CA LEU A 175 19.06 12.92 -24.63
C LEU A 175 18.87 14.28 -25.32
N LEU A 176 18.10 14.34 -26.41
CA LEU A 176 17.82 15.58 -27.15
C LEU A 176 17.04 16.57 -26.28
N GLY A 177 16.03 16.10 -25.54
CA GLY A 177 15.26 16.94 -24.61
C GLY A 177 16.08 17.46 -23.43
N ILE A 178 17.04 16.67 -22.92
CA ILE A 178 17.98 17.13 -21.89
C ILE A 178 18.92 18.19 -22.45
N GLN A 179 19.54 17.95 -23.61
CA GLN A 179 20.51 18.88 -24.21
C GLN A 179 19.91 20.23 -24.61
N ASN A 180 18.63 20.25 -24.97
CA ASN A 180 17.92 21.48 -25.38
C ASN A 180 17.09 22.09 -24.25
N SER A 181 17.36 21.73 -22.99
CA SER A 181 16.73 22.33 -21.83
C SER A 181 17.75 22.67 -20.74
N SER A 182 17.30 23.38 -19.71
CA SER A 182 18.10 23.58 -18.50
C SER A 182 18.00 22.40 -17.51
N ALA A 183 17.31 21.32 -17.91
CA ALA A 183 17.25 20.10 -17.10
C ALA A 183 18.63 19.44 -17.08
N ARG A 184 19.00 18.88 -15.93
CA ARG A 184 20.29 18.23 -15.75
C ARG A 184 20.07 16.80 -15.31
N LEU A 185 20.89 15.91 -15.85
CA LEU A 185 21.01 14.57 -15.31
C LEU A 185 21.66 14.68 -13.93
N LEU A 186 21.01 14.14 -12.90
CA LEU A 186 21.59 14.01 -11.57
C LEU A 186 22.25 12.63 -11.47
N PRO A 187 23.38 12.52 -10.74
CA PRO A 187 24.06 11.24 -10.50
C PRO A 187 23.20 10.26 -9.70
#